data_AF-A0A378NG09-F1
#
_entry.id   AF-A0A378NG09-F1
#
_cell.length_a   1.000
_cell.length_b   1.000
_cell.length_c   1.000
_cell.angle_alpha   90.00
_cell.angle_beta   90.00
_cell.angle_gamma   90.00
#
_symmetry.space_group_name_H-M   'P 1'
#
loop_
_entity.id
_entity.type
_entity.pdbx_description
1 polymer ?
#
loop_
_entity_poly.entity_id
_entity_poly.type
_entity_poly.pdbx_seq_one_letter_code
_entity_poly.pdbx_strand_id
1 'polypeptide(L)'
;MVQNEADYLLSLPNLLSFSLIAPQAYGVDTNQGIYYSDVQIGEIVKRSLELDKVRFDVIIYPPYRNLIGSNSKFVAISNIDMSVGLDGLRVHAGSPSEWLKGGVRLINGKNDGSPKKQYALYKDIESAESGMATLDKKATTTLSADSLSGISEGSLVLYRDFQVGEVLKITRNNKNLRLSYLSSQIIVIY
;
A
#
# COMPACT_ATOMS: atom_id res chain seq x y z
N MET A 1 11.66 -34.27 -6.33
CA MET A 1 11.48 -32.84 -6.03
C MET A 1 10.06 -32.67 -5.54
N VAL A 2 9.85 -32.27 -4.28
CA VAL A 2 8.50 -31.96 -3.78
C VAL A 2 8.21 -30.54 -4.23
N GLN A 3 7.31 -30.37 -5.19
CA GLN A 3 6.81 -29.04 -5.56
C GLN A 3 6.03 -28.51 -4.35
N ASN A 4 6.43 -27.36 -3.80
CA ASN A 4 5.67 -26.72 -2.73
C ASN A 4 4.30 -26.27 -3.28
N GLU A 5 3.24 -26.40 -2.47
CA GLU A 5 1.86 -26.02 -2.84
C GLU A 5 1.78 -24.58 -3.39
N ALA A 6 2.50 -23.65 -2.77
CA ALA A 6 2.57 -22.27 -3.25
C ALA A 6 3.12 -22.16 -4.68
N ASP A 7 4.18 -22.90 -5.01
CA ASP A 7 4.78 -22.87 -6.35
C ASP A 7 3.87 -23.55 -7.38
N TYR A 8 3.08 -24.56 -6.97
CA TYR A 8 2.06 -25.15 -7.82
C TYR A 8 0.95 -24.16 -8.14
N LEU A 9 0.39 -23.49 -7.13
CA LEU A 9 -0.67 -22.49 -7.30
C LEU A 9 -0.22 -21.34 -8.21
N LEU A 10 1.01 -20.86 -8.06
CA LEU A 10 1.57 -19.81 -8.91
C LEU A 10 1.81 -20.23 -10.37
N SER A 11 1.89 -21.53 -10.64
CA SER A 11 2.07 -22.08 -11.99
C SER A 11 0.77 -22.32 -12.76
N LEU A 12 -0.39 -22.25 -12.07
CA LEU A 12 -1.68 -22.56 -12.69
C LEU A 12 -2.11 -21.49 -13.70
N PRO A 13 -2.36 -21.83 -14.98
CA PRO A 13 -2.72 -20.86 -16.03
C PRO A 13 -4.10 -20.22 -15.80
N ASN A 14 -4.96 -20.88 -15.02
CA ASN A 14 -6.31 -20.43 -14.70
C ASN A 14 -6.39 -19.59 -13.41
N LEU A 15 -5.27 -19.33 -12.74
CA LEU A 15 -5.20 -18.34 -11.67
C LEU A 15 -4.58 -17.05 -12.19
N LEU A 16 -5.04 -15.90 -11.70
CA LEU A 16 -4.33 -14.65 -11.93
C LEU A 16 -3.36 -14.49 -10.77
N SER A 17 -2.06 -14.40 -11.07
CA SER A 17 -1.02 -14.20 -10.07
C SER A 17 -0.25 -12.90 -10.32
N PHE A 18 0.14 -12.25 -9.23
CA PHE A 18 0.99 -11.07 -9.24
C PHE A 18 1.67 -10.93 -7.87
N SER A 19 2.60 -9.97 -7.76
CA SER A 19 3.25 -9.67 -6.49
C SER A 19 2.78 -8.34 -5.90
N LEU A 20 2.61 -8.31 -4.58
CA LEU A 20 2.49 -7.09 -3.80
C LEU A 20 3.83 -6.77 -3.16
N ILE A 21 4.24 -5.50 -3.23
CA ILE A 21 5.49 -5.04 -2.61
C ILE A 21 5.14 -4.04 -1.51
N ALA A 22 5.79 -4.13 -0.36
CA ALA A 22 5.73 -3.15 0.73
C ALA A 22 7.11 -3.02 1.40
N PRO A 23 7.45 -1.91 2.07
CA PRO A 23 8.73 -1.80 2.78
C PRO A 23 8.74 -2.60 4.09
N GLN A 24 7.55 -2.95 4.59
CA GLN A 24 7.35 -3.73 5.80
C GLN A 24 6.19 -4.70 5.60
N ALA A 25 6.07 -5.67 6.49
CA ALA A 25 5.05 -6.70 6.35
C ALA A 25 3.62 -6.21 6.66
N TYR A 26 3.46 -5.12 7.41
CA TYR A 26 2.15 -4.57 7.83
C TYR A 26 1.20 -5.59 8.49
N GLY A 27 1.75 -6.60 9.17
CA GLY A 27 0.96 -7.67 9.78
C GLY A 27 0.41 -8.70 8.78
N VAL A 28 0.80 -8.60 7.52
CA VAL A 28 0.40 -9.50 6.44
C VAL A 28 1.30 -10.74 6.42
N ASP A 29 0.69 -11.91 6.30
CA ASP A 29 1.36 -13.21 6.26
C ASP A 29 0.77 -14.15 5.19
N THR A 30 1.42 -15.29 4.97
CA THR A 30 0.93 -16.34 4.06
C THR A 30 -0.37 -16.97 4.56
N ASN A 31 -1.19 -17.48 3.64
CA ASN A 31 -2.52 -18.05 3.87
C ASN A 31 -3.59 -17.05 4.33
N GLN A 32 -3.29 -15.74 4.26
CA GLN A 32 -4.28 -14.70 4.49
C GLN A 32 -5.02 -14.35 3.20
N GLY A 33 -6.28 -13.94 3.36
CA GLY A 33 -7.17 -13.63 2.25
C GLY A 33 -6.89 -12.27 1.60
N ILE A 34 -7.24 -12.18 0.32
CA ILE A 34 -7.44 -10.91 -0.39
C ILE A 34 -8.94 -10.66 -0.48
N TYR A 35 -9.39 -9.47 -0.06
CA TYR A 35 -10.79 -9.14 0.08
C TYR A 35 -11.20 -7.98 -0.81
N TYR A 36 -12.41 -8.05 -1.34
CA TYR A 36 -13.10 -6.94 -2.00
C TYR A 36 -14.56 -6.93 -1.56
N SER A 37 -15.03 -5.80 -1.04
CA SER A 37 -16.40 -5.68 -0.48
C SER A 37 -16.73 -6.82 0.51
N ASP A 38 -15.80 -7.10 1.43
CA ASP A 38 -15.88 -8.17 2.45
C ASP A 38 -15.96 -9.61 1.92
N VAL A 39 -15.83 -9.82 0.61
CA VAL A 39 -15.74 -11.14 -0.02
C VAL A 39 -14.27 -11.49 -0.26
N GLN A 40 -13.86 -12.70 0.16
CA GLN A 40 -12.53 -13.22 -0.17
C GLN A 40 -12.46 -13.58 -1.67
N ILE A 41 -11.58 -12.90 -2.38
CA ILE A 41 -11.38 -13.03 -3.83
C ILE A 41 -10.06 -13.70 -4.22
N GLY A 42 -9.19 -13.94 -3.24
CA GLY A 42 -7.87 -14.52 -3.46
C GLY A 42 -7.12 -14.78 -2.17
N GLU A 43 -5.83 -15.05 -2.30
CA GLU A 43 -5.00 -15.51 -1.20
C GLU A 43 -3.52 -15.14 -1.41
N ILE A 44 -2.83 -14.92 -0.30
CA ILE A 44 -1.39 -14.72 -0.25
C ILE A 44 -0.71 -16.08 -0.09
N VAL A 45 -0.01 -16.51 -1.13
CA VAL A 45 0.59 -17.86 -1.18
C VAL A 45 2.06 -17.85 -0.77
N LYS A 46 2.74 -16.70 -0.80
CA LYS A 46 4.15 -16.59 -0.42
C LYS A 46 4.47 -15.22 0.15
N ARG A 47 5.35 -15.19 1.15
CA ARG A 47 6.01 -13.97 1.64
C ARG A 47 7.51 -14.18 1.62
N SER A 48 8.23 -13.18 1.13
CA SER A 48 9.69 -13.18 1.08
C SER A 48 10.23 -11.81 1.44
N LEU A 49 11.25 -11.78 2.28
CA LEU A 49 12.05 -10.59 2.55
C LEU A 49 13.11 -10.45 1.46
N GLU A 50 13.10 -9.33 0.76
CA GLU A 50 14.16 -8.88 -0.13
C GLU A 50 14.97 -7.78 0.60
N LEU A 51 16.07 -7.28 0.02
CA LEU A 51 17.05 -6.41 0.71
C LEU A 51 16.44 -5.31 1.59
N ASP A 52 15.42 -4.61 1.09
CA ASP A 52 14.82 -3.42 1.70
C ASP A 52 13.28 -3.41 1.61
N LYS A 53 12.69 -4.56 1.25
CA LYS A 53 11.25 -4.68 0.99
C LYS A 53 10.75 -6.09 1.25
N VAL A 54 9.46 -6.19 1.52
CA VAL A 54 8.71 -7.43 1.62
C VAL A 54 7.92 -7.62 0.34
N ARG A 55 8.11 -8.78 -0.29
CA ARG A 55 7.34 -9.24 -1.45
C ARG A 55 6.34 -10.30 -1.02
N PHE A 56 5.11 -10.16 -1.48
CA PHE A 56 4.04 -11.13 -1.29
C PHE A 56 3.59 -11.62 -2.66
N ASP A 57 3.59 -12.93 -2.87
CA ASP A 57 2.97 -13.50 -4.07
C ASP A 57 1.53 -13.86 -3.77
N VAL A 58 0.66 -13.48 -4.69
CA VAL A 58 -0.76 -13.61 -4.50
C VAL A 58 -1.41 -14.26 -5.70
N ILE A 59 -2.51 -14.96 -5.42
CA ILE A 59 -3.41 -15.50 -6.42
C ILE A 59 -4.79 -14.88 -6.26
N ILE A 60 -5.47 -14.65 -7.37
CA ILE A 60 -6.87 -14.27 -7.43
C ILE A 60 -7.66 -15.41 -8.08
N TYR A 61 -8.76 -15.79 -7.43
CA TYR A 61 -9.57 -16.90 -7.90
C TYR A 61 -10.21 -16.58 -9.26
N PRO A 62 -10.46 -17.59 -10.11
CA PRO A 62 -10.90 -17.37 -11.49
C PRO A 62 -12.13 -16.46 -11.65
N PRO A 63 -13.18 -16.53 -10.81
CA PRO A 63 -14.36 -15.67 -10.94
C PRO A 63 -14.08 -14.17 -10.73
N TYR A 64 -13.00 -13.82 -10.03
CA TYR A 64 -12.73 -12.44 -9.57
C TYR A 64 -11.61 -11.75 -10.33
N ARG A 65 -11.03 -12.40 -11.35
CA ARG A 65 -9.94 -11.86 -12.16
C ARG A 65 -10.25 -10.47 -12.73
N ASN A 66 -11.50 -10.23 -13.10
CA ASN A 66 -11.98 -8.98 -13.68
C ASN A 66 -12.03 -7.81 -12.68
N LEU A 67 -11.86 -8.06 -11.39
CA LEU A 67 -11.76 -7.00 -10.37
C LEU A 67 -10.38 -6.35 -10.37
N ILE A 68 -9.37 -7.03 -10.92
CA ILE A 68 -8.00 -6.55 -10.96
C ILE A 68 -7.74 -5.85 -12.29
N GLY A 69 -7.32 -4.60 -12.22
CA GLY A 69 -6.94 -3.80 -13.37
C GLY A 69 -5.65 -3.04 -13.10
N SER A 70 -5.22 -2.24 -14.07
CA SER A 70 -3.95 -1.53 -13.99
C SER A 70 -3.88 -0.53 -12.83
N ASN A 71 -5.03 0.00 -12.41
CA ASN A 71 -5.17 1.00 -11.35
C ASN A 71 -5.65 0.43 -10.00
N SER A 72 -5.62 -0.90 -9.84
CA SER A 72 -5.95 -1.56 -8.57
C SER A 72 -4.99 -1.16 -7.46
N LYS A 73 -5.56 -0.84 -6.28
CA LYS A 73 -4.83 -0.47 -5.07
C LYS A 73 -5.13 -1.47 -3.95
N PHE A 74 -4.09 -1.86 -3.22
CA PHE A 74 -4.13 -2.91 -2.20
C PHE A 74 -3.69 -2.35 -0.85
N VAL A 75 -4.51 -2.51 0.17
CA VAL A 75 -4.27 -1.99 1.52
C VAL A 75 -4.20 -3.15 2.50
N ALA A 76 -3.21 -3.13 3.39
CA ALA A 76 -3.11 -4.11 4.47
C ALA A 76 -4.30 -3.96 5.43
N ILE A 77 -4.88 -5.08 5.86
CA ILE A 77 -5.93 -5.07 6.88
C ILE A 77 -5.23 -5.06 8.24
N SER A 78 -5.21 -3.90 8.90
CA SER A 78 -4.63 -3.74 10.23
C SER A 78 -5.59 -4.25 11.31
N ASN A 79 -5.04 -4.88 12.36
CA ASN A 79 -5.81 -5.41 13.48
C ASN A 79 -6.53 -4.31 14.31
N ILE A 80 -6.15 -3.05 14.13
CA ILE A 80 -6.68 -1.91 14.91
C ILE A 80 -7.99 -1.39 14.31
N ASP A 81 -8.13 -1.36 12.98
CA ASP A 81 -9.33 -0.85 12.30
C ASP A 81 -10.59 -1.66 12.61
N MET A 82 -10.47 -2.98 12.79
CA MET A 82 -11.59 -3.86 13.15
C MET A 82 -12.10 -3.65 14.57
N SER A 83 -11.22 -3.24 15.50
CA SER A 83 -11.56 -3.09 16.92
C SER A 83 -12.44 -1.86 17.18
N VAL A 84 -12.38 -0.85 16.29
CA VAL A 84 -13.11 0.42 16.45
C VAL A 84 -14.42 0.45 15.64
N GLY A 85 -14.49 -0.24 14.50
CA GLY A 85 -15.67 -0.21 13.62
C GLY A 85 -16.88 -1.04 14.08
N LEU A 86 -16.67 -2.04 14.95
CA LEU A 86 -17.73 -2.96 15.40
C LEU A 86 -18.19 -2.70 16.85
N ASP A 87 -17.51 -1.82 17.58
CA ASP A 87 -17.58 -1.78 19.04
C ASP A 87 -17.98 -0.40 19.58
N GLY A 88 -19.17 0.06 19.17
CA GLY A 88 -20.03 0.77 20.11
C GLY A 88 -20.44 -0.17 21.26
N LEU A 89 -19.46 -0.59 22.07
CA LEU A 89 -19.55 -1.42 23.27
C LEU A 89 -20.52 -2.62 23.16
N ARG A 90 -20.16 -3.64 22.39
CA ARG A 90 -20.66 -5.00 22.58
C ARG A 90 -19.54 -5.99 22.32
N VAL A 91 -18.86 -6.33 23.41
CA VAL A 91 -17.99 -7.51 23.55
C VAL A 91 -18.80 -8.78 23.23
N HIS A 92 -18.98 -9.06 21.96
CA HIS A 92 -19.18 -10.41 21.48
C HIS A 92 -17.79 -11.03 21.42
N ALA A 93 -17.48 -11.84 22.44
CA ALA A 93 -16.35 -12.75 22.45
C ALA A 93 -16.51 -13.77 21.32
N GLY A 94 -16.25 -13.34 20.08
CA GLY A 94 -15.89 -14.23 19.00
C GLY A 94 -14.61 -14.97 19.36
N SER A 95 -14.39 -16.13 18.75
CA SER A 95 -13.17 -16.91 19.02
C SER A 95 -11.93 -16.05 18.70
N PRO A 96 -10.84 -16.11 19.51
CA PRO A 96 -9.60 -15.37 19.23
C PRO A 96 -9.07 -15.56 17.80
N SER A 97 -9.43 -16.67 17.14
CA SER A 97 -9.07 -17.00 15.75
C SER A 97 -9.76 -16.12 14.70
N GLU A 98 -10.93 -15.55 15.01
CA GLU A 98 -11.73 -14.73 14.07
C GLU A 98 -11.27 -13.27 14.04
N TRP A 99 -10.69 -12.79 15.14
CA TRP A 99 -10.06 -11.46 15.23
C TRP A 99 -8.69 -11.38 14.55
N LEU A 100 -8.10 -12.53 14.22
CA LEU A 100 -6.75 -12.64 13.63
C LEU A 100 -6.72 -12.60 12.10
N LYS A 101 -7.87 -12.43 11.42
CA LYS A 101 -7.93 -12.47 9.96
C LYS A 101 -7.44 -11.15 9.36
N GLY A 102 -6.14 -10.93 9.45
CA GLY A 102 -5.43 -9.95 8.63
C GLY A 102 -5.53 -10.30 7.14
N GLY A 103 -4.73 -9.64 6.33
CA GLY A 103 -4.69 -9.86 4.89
C GLY A 103 -4.68 -8.55 4.13
N VAL A 104 -5.29 -8.55 2.95
CA VAL A 104 -5.22 -7.41 2.03
C VAL A 104 -6.60 -7.07 1.48
N ARG A 105 -6.94 -5.78 1.44
CA ARG A 105 -8.16 -5.25 0.83
C ARG A 105 -7.86 -4.59 -0.50
N LEU A 106 -8.65 -4.90 -1.52
CA LEU A 106 -8.70 -4.17 -2.78
C LEU A 106 -9.65 -2.97 -2.63
N ILE A 107 -9.17 -1.75 -2.92
CA ILE A 107 -9.97 -0.51 -2.74
C ILE A 107 -10.66 -0.09 -4.05
N ASN A 108 -10.07 -0.39 -5.20
CA ASN A 108 -10.58 0.05 -6.51
C ASN A 108 -10.74 -1.15 -7.44
N GLY A 109 -11.90 -1.81 -7.37
CA GLY A 109 -12.24 -3.01 -8.16
C GLY A 109 -12.86 -2.73 -9.53
N LYS A 110 -12.37 -1.74 -10.28
CA LYS A 110 -12.84 -1.46 -11.65
C LYS A 110 -11.77 -1.87 -12.66
N ASN A 111 -12.20 -2.59 -13.70
CA ASN A 111 -11.36 -3.11 -14.78
C ASN A 111 -10.91 -1.98 -15.72
N ASP A 112 -10.02 -1.13 -15.21
CA ASP A 112 -9.34 -0.10 -15.99
C ASP A 112 -8.00 -0.66 -16.47
N GLY A 113 -8.04 -1.33 -17.63
CA GLY A 113 -6.88 -1.95 -18.27
C GLY A 113 -6.43 -3.28 -17.66
N SER A 114 -5.42 -3.89 -18.28
CA SER A 114 -4.95 -5.23 -17.93
C SER A 114 -4.24 -5.28 -16.56
N PRO A 115 -4.34 -6.41 -15.82
CA PRO A 115 -3.59 -6.61 -14.59
C PRO A 115 -2.08 -6.44 -14.78
N LYS A 116 -1.43 -5.71 -13.86
CA LYS A 116 0.03 -5.62 -13.74
C LYS A 116 0.59 -6.86 -13.05
N LYS A 117 1.88 -7.12 -13.29
CA LYS A 117 2.65 -8.17 -12.59
C LYS A 117 2.98 -7.82 -11.14
N GLN A 118 2.99 -6.53 -10.82
CA GLN A 118 3.38 -6.02 -9.50
C GLN A 118 2.52 -4.81 -9.12
N TYR A 119 2.15 -4.74 -7.84
CA TYR A 119 1.46 -3.61 -7.24
C TYR A 119 2.11 -3.25 -5.89
N ALA A 120 1.89 -2.02 -5.45
CA ALA A 120 2.20 -1.64 -4.08
C ALA A 120 1.14 -2.16 -3.11
N LEU A 121 1.60 -2.61 -1.95
CA LEU A 121 0.80 -2.81 -0.76
C LEU A 121 0.98 -1.60 0.15
N TYR A 122 -0.13 -0.91 0.37
CA TYR A 122 -0.21 0.25 1.25
C TYR A 122 -0.53 -0.17 2.67
N LYS A 123 -0.04 0.58 3.65
CA LYS A 123 -0.30 0.33 5.07
C LYS A 123 -1.78 0.56 5.42
N ASP A 124 -2.37 1.59 4.82
CA ASP A 124 -3.71 2.10 5.10
C ASP A 124 -4.31 2.79 3.86
N ILE A 125 -5.58 3.20 3.97
CA ILE A 125 -6.33 3.83 2.88
C ILE A 125 -5.73 5.20 2.52
N GLU A 126 -5.32 5.98 3.51
CA GLU A 126 -4.73 7.32 3.32
C GLU A 126 -3.45 7.24 2.48
N SER A 127 -2.58 6.27 2.78
CA SER A 127 -1.38 5.97 1.99
C SER A 127 -1.72 5.54 0.56
N ALA A 128 -2.81 4.80 0.36
CA ALA A 128 -3.27 4.40 -0.97
C ALA A 128 -3.83 5.58 -1.77
N GLU A 129 -4.61 6.47 -1.15
CA GLU A 129 -5.19 7.65 -1.78
C GLU A 129 -4.12 8.65 -2.23
N SER A 130 -3.16 8.94 -1.35
CA SER A 130 -1.98 9.78 -1.66
C SER A 130 -1.02 9.16 -2.68
N GLY A 131 -1.18 7.86 -2.98
CA GLY A 131 -0.27 7.12 -3.86
C GLY A 131 1.08 6.81 -3.20
N MET A 132 1.23 7.09 -1.91
CA MET A 132 2.46 6.91 -1.14
C MET A 132 2.63 5.45 -0.72
N ALA A 133 3.13 4.63 -1.63
CA ALA A 133 3.73 3.37 -1.26
C ALA A 133 5.11 3.74 -0.69
N THR A 134 5.23 3.75 0.64
CA THR A 134 6.48 3.97 1.42
C THR A 134 7.78 3.32 0.89
N LEU A 135 7.70 2.45 -0.12
CA LEU A 135 8.81 1.90 -0.92
C LEU A 135 9.55 2.93 -1.77
N ASP A 136 8.86 3.96 -2.24
CA ASP A 136 9.42 4.97 -3.14
C ASP A 136 9.14 6.35 -2.54
N LYS A 137 9.96 6.79 -1.57
CA LYS A 137 10.15 8.23 -1.31
C LYS A 137 10.84 8.87 -2.54
N LYS A 138 10.22 8.82 -3.72
CA LYS A 138 10.65 9.57 -4.91
C LYS A 138 10.04 10.96 -4.83
N ALA A 139 10.89 11.92 -4.46
CA ALA A 139 10.60 13.34 -4.50
C ALA A 139 9.95 13.71 -5.85
N THR A 140 8.70 14.14 -5.82
CA THR A 140 7.91 14.39 -7.03
C THR A 140 8.04 15.84 -7.49
N THR A 141 8.64 16.73 -6.68
CA THR A 141 8.84 18.14 -7.02
C THR A 141 10.04 18.74 -6.26
N THR A 142 10.78 19.63 -6.93
CA THR A 142 11.80 20.49 -6.30
C THR A 142 11.18 21.85 -5.99
N LEU A 143 11.11 22.27 -4.72
CA LEU A 143 10.85 23.67 -4.37
C LEU A 143 12.18 24.43 -4.26
N SER A 144 12.21 25.67 -4.72
CA SER A 144 13.30 26.62 -4.49
C SER A 144 12.80 27.70 -3.53
N ALA A 145 13.56 27.98 -2.46
CA ALA A 145 13.25 29.08 -1.54
C ALA A 145 14.51 29.91 -1.25
N ASP A 146 14.35 31.23 -1.17
CA ASP A 146 15.44 32.18 -0.95
C ASP A 146 15.95 32.16 0.50
N SER A 147 15.12 31.73 1.46
CA SER A 147 15.54 31.47 2.84
C SER A 147 14.74 30.32 3.45
N LEU A 148 15.44 29.37 4.10
CA LEU A 148 14.85 28.31 4.90
C LEU A 148 15.08 28.61 6.38
N SER A 149 14.20 29.41 6.97
CA SER A 149 14.16 29.57 8.42
C SER A 149 13.08 28.64 8.97
N GLY A 150 13.49 27.56 9.64
CA GLY A 150 12.58 26.68 10.40
C GLY A 150 12.05 25.43 9.71
N ILE A 151 12.61 25.02 8.56
CA ILE A 151 12.18 23.80 7.85
C ILE A 151 13.26 22.72 7.97
N SER A 152 12.91 21.56 8.52
CA SER A 152 13.74 20.36 8.61
C SER A 152 13.17 19.21 7.76
N GLU A 153 13.96 18.17 7.53
CA GLU A 153 13.42 16.88 7.06
C GLU A 153 12.28 16.44 7.98
N GLY A 154 11.18 15.95 7.41
CA GLY A 154 9.95 15.62 8.15
C GLY A 154 8.94 16.77 8.32
N SER A 155 9.25 17.99 7.85
CA SER A 155 8.28 19.10 7.91
C SER A 155 7.07 18.85 7.00
N LEU A 156 5.88 19.24 7.48
CA LEU A 156 4.64 19.11 6.71
C LEU A 156 4.59 20.14 5.58
N VAL A 157 4.16 19.72 4.39
CA VAL A 157 3.83 20.61 3.28
C VAL A 157 2.33 20.84 3.30
N LEU A 158 1.92 22.10 3.42
CA LEU A 158 0.52 22.50 3.48
C LEU A 158 0.09 23.22 2.20
N TYR A 159 -1.13 22.97 1.74
CA TYR A 159 -1.82 23.79 0.75
C TYR A 159 -3.17 24.21 1.32
N ARG A 160 -3.39 25.53 1.48
CA ARG A 160 -4.60 26.09 2.09
C ARG A 160 -4.92 25.46 3.45
N ASP A 161 -3.89 25.32 4.29
CA ASP A 161 -3.92 24.70 5.62
C ASP A 161 -4.19 23.18 5.66
N PHE A 162 -4.29 22.51 4.51
CA PHE A 162 -4.35 21.05 4.44
C PHE A 162 -2.98 20.44 4.19
N GLN A 163 -2.64 19.40 4.95
CA GLN A 163 -1.42 18.63 4.71
C GLN A 163 -1.52 17.89 3.37
N VAL A 164 -0.58 18.18 2.49
CA VAL A 164 -0.49 17.63 1.14
C VAL A 164 0.83 16.91 0.88
N GLY A 165 1.76 16.93 1.84
CA GLY A 165 3.04 16.25 1.70
C GLY A 165 3.98 16.36 2.91
N GLU A 166 5.18 15.77 2.76
CA GLU A 166 6.27 15.78 3.73
C GLU A 166 7.59 16.15 3.02
N VAL A 167 8.42 16.98 3.66
CA VAL A 167 9.77 17.31 3.20
C VAL A 167 10.67 16.08 3.38
N LEU A 168 11.13 15.52 2.25
CA LEU A 168 11.90 14.27 2.23
C LEU A 168 13.40 14.47 2.41
N LYS A 169 13.94 15.56 1.85
CA LYS A 169 15.38 15.86 1.89
C LYS A 169 15.64 17.31 1.53
N ILE A 170 16.59 17.95 2.22
CA ILE A 170 17.04 19.31 1.91
C ILE A 170 18.47 19.24 1.37
N THR A 171 18.69 19.74 0.15
CA THR A 171 20.04 19.79 -0.44
C THR A 171 20.40 21.23 -0.82
N ARG A 172 21.55 21.71 -0.35
CA ARG A 172 22.05 23.07 -0.62
C ARG A 172 22.80 23.07 -1.95
N ASN A 173 22.45 23.98 -2.87
CA ASN A 173 23.22 24.20 -4.10
C ASN A 173 23.57 25.69 -4.24
N ASN A 174 24.81 26.02 -4.63
CA ASN A 174 25.40 27.36 -4.65
C ASN A 174 24.43 28.52 -4.98
N LYS A 175 23.97 29.21 -3.92
CA LYS A 175 23.04 30.35 -3.83
C LYS A 175 21.53 30.08 -3.79
N ASN A 176 21.04 28.83 -3.88
CA ASN A 176 19.61 28.50 -3.71
C ASN A 176 19.39 27.17 -2.94
N LEU A 177 18.33 27.13 -2.14
CA LEU A 177 17.97 25.93 -1.37
C LEU A 177 16.95 25.10 -2.16
N ARG A 178 17.26 23.83 -2.42
CA ARG A 178 16.34 22.90 -3.10
C ARG A 178 15.69 22.00 -2.05
N LEU A 179 14.36 22.05 -1.95
CA LEU A 179 13.58 21.12 -1.16
C LEU A 179 12.98 20.04 -2.04
N SER A 180 13.08 18.80 -1.60
CA SER A 180 12.42 17.66 -2.20
C SER A 180 11.22 17.27 -1.34
N TYR A 181 10.01 17.26 -1.91
CA TYR A 181 8.80 16.83 -1.19
C TYR A 181 7.93 15.87 -2.02
N LEU A 182 6.98 15.23 -1.36
CA LEU A 182 6.02 14.29 -1.92
C LEU A 182 4.61 14.87 -1.85
N SER A 183 3.95 15.07 -2.99
CA SER A 183 2.62 15.69 -3.07
C SER A 183 1.55 14.78 -3.62
N SER A 184 0.31 14.94 -3.16
CA SER A 184 -0.89 14.45 -3.85
C SER A 184 -1.43 15.38 -4.96
N GLN A 185 -0.90 16.61 -5.08
CA GLN A 185 -1.34 17.66 -6.04
C GLN A 185 -0.16 18.45 -6.65
N ILE A 186 -0.29 18.96 -7.87
CA ILE A 186 0.70 19.89 -8.43
C ILE A 186 0.55 21.23 -7.71
N ILE A 187 1.52 21.60 -6.86
CA ILE A 187 1.55 22.91 -6.23
C ILE A 187 2.41 23.85 -7.08
N VAL A 188 1.77 24.84 -7.70
CA VAL A 188 2.44 26.02 -8.25
C VAL A 188 2.35 27.11 -7.17
N ILE A 189 3.48 27.42 -6.54
CA ILE A 189 3.60 28.60 -5.66
C ILE A 189 4.23 29.70 -6.52
N TYR A 190 3.55 30.85 -6.61
CA TYR A 190 4.05 32.07 -7.25
C TYR A 190 5.03 32.81 -6.34
#